data_AF-A0A392P2M0-F1
#
_entry.id   AF-A0A392P2M0-F1
#
_cell.length_a   1.000
_cell.length_b   1.000
_cell.length_c   1.000
_cell.angle_alpha   90.00
_cell.angle_beta   90.00
_cell.angle_gamma   90.00
#
_symmetry.space_group_name_H-M   'P 1'
#
loop_
_entity.id
_entity.type
_entity.pdbx_description
1 polymer ?
#
loop_
_entity_poly.entity_id
_entity_poly.type
_entity_poly.pdbx_seq_one_letter_code
_entity_poly.pdbx_strand_id
1 'polypeptide(L)'
;NGVTIAPQIASVEPCRFADESKLCDFKVKNYLFQSIDRSIMETILVRDTTIDIWDSICRKYQGSTKVKRAQLQTLHREFEVLAMKESESVDEYFARTLAIANQMTAHVEKV
;
A
#
# COMPACT_ATOMS: atom_id res chain seq x y z
N ASN A 1 30.23 41.15 -31.59
CA ASN A 1 30.81 39.93 -30.98
C ASN A 1 30.22 39.75 -29.59
N GLY A 2 28.99 39.24 -29.52
CA GLY A 2 28.28 39.01 -28.26
C GLY A 2 28.35 37.53 -27.91
N VAL A 3 29.12 37.18 -26.89
CA VAL A 3 29.02 35.89 -26.22
C VAL A 3 28.37 36.16 -24.87
N THR A 4 27.04 36.09 -24.85
CA THR A 4 26.28 36.03 -23.60
C THR A 4 26.48 34.63 -23.04
N ILE A 5 27.35 34.49 -22.05
CA ILE A 5 27.47 33.25 -21.26
C ILE A 5 26.24 33.18 -20.37
N ALA A 6 25.35 32.22 -20.63
CA ALA A 6 24.20 31.92 -19.80
C ALA A 6 24.66 31.49 -18.39
N PRO A 7 23.91 31.81 -17.32
CA PRO A 7 24.37 31.57 -15.95
C PRO A 7 24.34 30.06 -15.64
N GLN A 8 25.52 29.50 -15.39
CA GLN A 8 25.79 28.11 -14.97
C GLN A 8 25.15 27.73 -13.61
N ILE A 9 24.58 28.69 -12.88
CA ILE A 9 24.07 28.50 -11.52
C ILE A 9 22.78 27.67 -11.52
N ALA A 10 21.96 27.77 -12.57
CA ALA A 10 20.67 27.08 -12.64
C ALA A 10 20.77 25.56 -12.85
N SER A 11 21.90 25.03 -13.36
CA SER A 11 22.06 23.59 -13.63
C SER A 11 22.75 22.82 -12.49
N VAL A 12 23.54 23.51 -11.67
CA VAL A 12 24.32 22.88 -10.58
C VAL A 12 23.42 22.58 -9.37
N GLU A 13 22.52 23.49 -9.01
CA GLU A 13 21.62 23.27 -7.87
C GLU A 13 20.68 22.07 -8.07
N PRO A 14 19.92 21.93 -9.18
CA PRO A 14 19.07 20.77 -9.42
C PRO A 14 19.83 19.44 -9.44
N CYS A 15 21.08 19.45 -9.92
CA CYS A 15 21.94 18.27 -9.96
C CYS A 15 22.31 17.79 -8.55
N ARG A 16 22.68 18.73 -7.66
CA ARG A 16 23.02 18.41 -6.26
C ARG A 16 21.84 17.83 -5.49
N PHE A 17 20.64 18.40 -5.65
CA PHE A 17 19.43 17.85 -5.02
C PHE A 17 19.12 16.43 -5.50
N ALA A 18 19.33 16.13 -6.79
CA ALA A 18 19.12 14.80 -7.34
C ALA A 18 20.11 13.76 -6.76
N ASP A 19 21.37 14.14 -6.58
CA ASP A 19 22.39 13.25 -6.02
C ASP A 19 22.18 12.98 -4.52
N GLU A 20 21.79 14.00 -3.75
CA GLU A 20 21.40 13.84 -2.34
C GLU A 20 20.17 12.94 -2.19
N SER A 21 19.16 13.11 -3.06
CA SER A 21 17.97 12.26 -3.08
C SER A 21 18.31 10.79 -3.35
N LYS A 22 19.18 10.52 -4.35
CA LYS A 22 19.66 9.17 -4.65
C LYS A 22 20.45 8.56 -3.50
N LEU A 23 21.31 9.35 -2.84
CA LEU A 23 22.07 8.86 -1.69
C LEU A 23 21.15 8.47 -0.53
N CYS A 24 20.11 9.27 -0.26
CA CYS A 24 19.08 8.91 0.69
C CYS A 24 18.33 7.63 0.28
N ASP A 25 17.92 7.51 -0.99
CA ASP A 25 17.27 6.31 -1.51
C ASP A 25 18.11 5.05 -1.28
N PHE A 26 19.41 5.10 -1.59
CA PHE A 26 20.31 3.97 -1.35
C PHE A 26 20.44 3.59 0.13
N LYS A 27 20.49 4.58 1.03
CA LYS A 27 20.52 4.32 2.48
C LYS A 27 19.25 3.59 2.92
N VAL A 28 18.07 4.08 2.50
CA VAL A 28 16.80 3.46 2.89
C VAL A 28 16.66 2.06 2.29
N LYS A 29 17.04 1.85 1.02
CA LYS A 29 17.09 0.51 0.41
C LYS A 29 17.95 -0.46 1.20
N ASN A 30 19.14 -0.04 1.61
CA ASN A 30 20.02 -0.88 2.42
C ASN A 30 19.35 -1.31 3.72
N TYR A 31 18.69 -0.40 4.44
CA TYR A 31 17.93 -0.76 5.65
C TYR A 31 16.77 -1.72 5.34
N LEU A 32 16.04 -1.47 4.25
CA LEU A 32 14.92 -2.30 3.83
C LEU A 32 15.38 -3.73 3.49
N PHE A 33 16.51 -3.86 2.81
CA PHE A 33 17.09 -5.16 2.45
C PHE A 33 17.61 -5.94 3.65
N GLN A 34 18.01 -5.25 4.73
CA GLN A 34 18.40 -5.90 5.98
C GLN A 34 17.21 -6.33 6.84
N SER A 35 16.07 -5.64 6.72
CA SER A 35 14.88 -5.90 7.53
C SER A 35 13.87 -6.86 6.88
N ILE A 36 14.05 -7.21 5.61
CA ILE A 36 13.14 -8.06 4.84
C ILE A 36 13.79 -9.41 4.53
N ASP A 37 13.04 -10.49 4.76
CA ASP A 37 13.45 -11.84 4.37
C ASP A 37 13.73 -11.95 2.87
N ARG A 38 14.80 -12.66 2.52
CA ARG A 38 15.21 -12.87 1.12
C ARG A 38 14.08 -13.44 0.26
N SER A 39 13.25 -14.34 0.81
CA SER A 39 12.10 -14.92 0.10
C SER A 39 11.07 -13.88 -0.32
N ILE A 40 10.88 -12.83 0.48
CA ILE A 40 9.98 -11.72 0.16
C ILE A 40 10.62 -10.85 -0.92
N MET A 41 11.91 -10.55 -0.77
CA MET A 41 12.66 -9.76 -1.73
C MET A 41 12.61 -10.36 -3.14
N GLU A 42 12.78 -11.68 -3.26
CA GLU A 42 12.73 -12.41 -4.55
C GLU A 42 11.41 -12.22 -5.30
N THR A 43 10.30 -11.96 -4.59
CA THR A 43 8.99 -11.75 -5.23
C THR A 43 8.76 -10.33 -5.78
N ILE A 44 9.63 -9.37 -5.45
CA ILE A 44 9.48 -7.98 -5.91
C ILE A 44 10.11 -7.83 -7.29
N LEU A 45 9.36 -7.50 -8.33
CA LEU A 45 9.92 -7.41 -9.70
C LEU A 45 10.56 -6.04 -10.00
N VAL A 46 10.02 -4.95 -9.44
CA VAL A 46 10.50 -3.58 -9.65
C VAL A 46 11.15 -3.06 -8.37
N ARG A 47 12.42 -2.62 -8.45
CA ARG A 47 13.23 -2.23 -7.28
C ARG A 47 14.07 -0.96 -7.55
N ASP A 48 13.65 -0.14 -8.51
CA ASP A 48 14.41 1.00 -9.01
C ASP A 48 14.48 2.14 -7.99
N THR A 49 13.46 2.29 -7.14
CA THR A 49 13.44 3.22 -6.00
C THR A 49 12.97 2.52 -4.72
N THR A 50 13.22 3.13 -3.56
CA THR A 50 12.70 2.65 -2.28
C THR A 50 11.19 2.58 -2.29
N ILE A 51 10.53 3.56 -2.92
CA ILE A 51 9.07 3.62 -2.98
C ILE A 51 8.51 2.45 -3.79
N ASP A 52 9.16 2.03 -4.88
CA ASP A 52 8.73 0.86 -5.66
C ASP A 52 8.75 -0.43 -4.83
N ILE A 53 9.80 -0.58 -4.02
CA ILE A 53 9.99 -1.75 -3.16
C ILE A 53 8.93 -1.73 -2.05
N TRP A 54 8.75 -0.59 -1.38
CA TRP A 54 7.73 -0.39 -0.34
C TRP A 54 6.32 -0.65 -0.87
N ASP A 55 5.95 -0.05 -2.01
CA ASP A 55 4.66 -0.25 -2.65
C ASP A 55 4.42 -1.72 -3.02
N SER A 56 5.45 -2.41 -3.54
CA SER A 56 5.33 -3.83 -3.90
C SER A 56 5.04 -4.69 -2.68
N ILE A 57 5.69 -4.41 -1.55
CA ILE A 57 5.44 -5.08 -0.27
C ILE A 57 4.02 -4.76 0.21
N CYS A 58 3.63 -3.49 0.24
CA CYS A 58 2.27 -3.09 0.64
C CYS A 58 1.21 -3.77 -0.23
N ARG A 59 1.37 -3.80 -1.55
CA ARG A 59 0.44 -4.49 -2.48
C ARG A 59 0.38 -5.99 -2.22
N LYS A 60 1.52 -6.63 -1.92
CA LYS A 60 1.58 -8.08 -1.65
C LYS A 60 0.88 -8.45 -0.34
N TYR A 61 1.08 -7.69 0.73
CA TYR A 61 0.62 -8.06 2.07
C TYR A 61 -0.70 -7.41 2.50
N GLN A 62 -0.97 -6.17 2.08
CA GLN A 62 -2.27 -5.52 2.35
C GLN A 62 -3.31 -5.82 1.27
N GLY A 63 -2.92 -6.53 0.22
CA GLY A 63 -3.70 -6.67 -1.00
C GLY A 63 -3.71 -5.36 -1.80
N SER A 64 -4.06 -5.45 -3.08
CA SER A 64 -4.32 -4.23 -3.86
C SER A 64 -5.63 -3.60 -3.40
N THR A 65 -5.82 -2.30 -3.65
CA THR A 65 -7.11 -1.60 -3.48
C THR A 65 -8.28 -2.36 -4.14
N LYS A 66 -8.01 -3.09 -5.24
CA LYS A 66 -8.99 -3.95 -5.90
C LYS A 66 -9.41 -5.14 -5.03
N VAL A 67 -8.47 -5.78 -4.34
CA VAL A 67 -8.74 -6.91 -3.42
C VAL A 67 -9.55 -6.42 -2.22
N LYS A 68 -9.16 -5.31 -1.59
CA LYS A 68 -9.91 -4.70 -0.48
C LYS A 68 -11.35 -4.37 -0.89
N ARG A 69 -11.53 -3.79 -2.08
CA ARG A 69 -12.86 -3.49 -2.64
C ARG A 69 -13.67 -4.76 -2.91
N ALA A 70 -13.07 -5.80 -3.46
CA ALA A 70 -13.74 -7.07 -3.70
C ALA A 70 -14.20 -7.71 -2.37
N GLN A 71 -13.34 -7.70 -1.34
CA GLN A 71 -13.69 -8.17 0.00
C GLN A 71 -14.86 -7.37 0.60
N LEU A 72 -14.82 -6.04 0.50
CA LEU A 72 -15.91 -5.19 0.99
C LEU A 72 -17.23 -5.46 0.25
N GLN A 73 -17.19 -5.64 -1.08
CA GLN A 73 -18.38 -5.99 -1.87
C GLN A 73 -18.95 -7.35 -1.49
N THR A 74 -18.11 -8.35 -1.21
CA THR A 74 -18.56 -9.65 -0.68
C THR A 74 -19.29 -9.47 0.65
N LEU A 75 -18.76 -8.65 1.56
CA LEU A 75 -19.40 -8.39 2.85
C LEU A 75 -20.73 -7.64 2.71
N HIS A 76 -20.82 -6.66 1.80
CA HIS A 76 -22.09 -6.03 1.47
C HIS A 76 -23.11 -7.06 0.99
N ARG A 77 -22.70 -7.96 0.08
CA ARG A 77 -23.58 -8.99 -0.42
C ARG A 77 -24.03 -9.96 0.67
N GLU A 78 -23.13 -10.35 1.56
CA GLU A 78 -23.44 -11.21 2.71
C GLU A 78 -24.42 -10.54 3.67
N PHE A 79 -24.25 -9.24 3.92
CA PHE A 79 -25.16 -8.44 4.74
C PHE A 79 -26.54 -8.27 4.08
N GLU A 80 -26.61 -8.03 2.77
CA GLU A 80 -27.88 -7.91 2.03
C GLU A 80 -28.74 -9.17 2.10
N VAL A 81 -28.12 -10.34 2.05
CA VAL A 81 -28.83 -11.63 2.12
C VAL A 81 -28.90 -12.19 3.53
N LEU A 82 -28.46 -11.42 4.53
CA LEU A 82 -28.42 -11.85 5.91
C LEU A 82 -29.84 -12.01 6.45
N ALA A 83 -30.15 -13.24 6.85
CA ALA A 83 -31.40 -13.59 7.51
C ALA A 83 -31.12 -14.56 8.65
N MET A 84 -31.94 -14.48 9.69
CA MET A 84 -31.92 -15.42 10.80
C MET A 84 -32.43 -16.78 10.34
N LYS A 85 -31.73 -17.85 10.73
CA LYS A 85 -32.12 -19.22 10.39
C LYS A 85 -33.13 -19.76 11.41
N GLU A 86 -33.92 -20.74 11.02
CA GLU A 86 -34.92 -21.37 11.90
C GLU A 86 -34.30 -22.05 13.14
N SER A 87 -33.09 -22.56 13.01
CA SER A 87 -32.35 -23.25 14.07
C SER A 87 -31.40 -22.34 14.86
N GLU A 88 -31.39 -21.05 14.57
CA GLU A 88 -30.44 -20.09 15.14
C GLU A 88 -31.10 -19.31 16.28
N SER A 89 -30.36 -19.08 17.37
CA SER A 89 -30.79 -18.20 18.45
C SER A 89 -30.60 -16.73 18.09
N VAL A 90 -31.34 -15.84 18.77
CA VAL A 90 -31.21 -14.39 18.58
C VAL A 90 -29.79 -13.90 18.87
N ASP A 91 -29.14 -14.46 19.89
CA ASP A 91 -27.77 -14.09 20.27
C ASP A 91 -26.75 -14.50 19.22
N GLU A 92 -26.89 -15.70 18.64
CA GLU A 92 -26.04 -16.18 17.54
C GLU A 92 -26.21 -15.32 16.28
N TYR A 93 -27.46 -14.97 15.94
CA TYR A 93 -27.75 -14.10 14.81
C TYR A 93 -27.15 -12.70 15.02
N PHE A 94 -27.29 -12.15 16.22
CA PHE A 94 -26.73 -10.85 16.56
C PHE A 94 -25.20 -10.86 16.50
N ALA A 95 -24.57 -11.90 17.04
CA ALA A 95 -23.11 -12.07 16.99
C ALA A 95 -22.59 -12.14 15.54
N ARG A 96 -23.26 -12.89 14.65
CA ARG A 96 -22.93 -12.94 13.21
C ARG A 96 -23.09 -11.58 12.53
N THR A 97 -24.21 -10.91 12.79
CA THR A 97 -24.48 -9.58 12.22
C THR A 97 -23.39 -8.58 12.62
N LEU A 98 -23.02 -8.59 13.90
CA LEU A 98 -21.97 -7.73 14.44
C LEU A 98 -20.60 -8.06 13.84
N ALA A 99 -20.30 -9.35 13.65
CA ALA A 99 -19.05 -9.76 13.01
C ALA A 99 -18.92 -9.21 11.58
N ILE A 100 -19.98 -9.31 10.76
CA ILE A 100 -20.01 -8.77 9.40
C ILE A 100 -19.84 -7.24 9.42
N ALA A 101 -20.58 -6.53 10.28
CA ALA A 101 -20.49 -5.08 10.40
C ALA A 101 -19.09 -4.59 10.83
N ASN A 102 -18.44 -5.31 11.75
CA ASN A 102 -17.08 -5.01 12.19
C ASN A 102 -16.07 -5.23 11.05
N GLN A 103 -16.20 -6.31 10.28
CA GLN A 103 -15.35 -6.56 9.12
C GLN A 103 -15.54 -5.48 8.05
N MET A 104 -16.77 -5.07 7.76
CA MET A 104 -17.05 -3.98 6.83
C MET A 104 -16.35 -2.69 7.26
N THR A 105 -16.49 -2.31 8.54
CA THR A 105 -15.85 -1.11 9.10
C THR A 105 -14.32 -1.16 9.02
N ALA A 106 -13.72 -2.34 9.22
CA ALA A 106 -12.27 -2.53 9.11
C ALA A 106 -11.76 -2.36 7.66
N HIS A 107 -12.61 -2.62 6.66
CA HIS A 107 -12.28 -2.49 5.24
C HIS A 107 -12.69 -1.15 4.61
N VAL A 108 -13.41 -0.29 5.32
CA VAL A 108 -13.65 1.10 4.90
C VAL A 108 -12.31 1.84 4.94
N GLU A 109 -11.79 2.19 3.76
CA GLU A 109 -10.63 3.07 3.64
C GLU A 109 -10.95 4.38 4.38
N LYS A 110 -10.14 4.73 5.39
CA LYS A 110 -10.14 6.09 5.94
C LYS A 110 -9.67 7.01 4.82
N VAL A 111 -10.64 7.70 4.21
CA VAL A 111 -10.42 8.77 3.22
C VAL A 111 -9.60 9.89 3.86
#